data_AF-A0A7J2K8I5-F1
#
_entry.id   AF-A0A7J2K8I5-F1
#
_cell.length_a   1.000
_cell.length_b   1.000
_cell.length_c   1.000
_cell.angle_alpha   90.00
_cell.angle_beta   90.00
_cell.angle_gamma   90.00
#
_symmetry.space_group_name_H-M   'P 1'
#
loop_
_entity.id
_entity.type
_entity.pdbx_description
1 polymer ?
#
loop_
_entity_poly.entity_id
_entity_poly.type
_entity_poly.pdbx_seq_one_letter_code
_entity_poly.pdbx_strand_id
1 'polypeptide(L)' 'DVIGIDVKERRIWVDLSDSELEKRLRRWKPEKKHLTGVLARYAKLFSSASIGAISHPPT' A
#
# COMPACT_ATOMS: atom_id res chain seq x y z
N ASP A 1 8.41 -0.32 15.69
CA ASP A 1 7.14 -0.88 16.18
C ASP A 1 7.24 -2.40 16.18
N VAL A 2 6.47 -3.06 17.04
CA VAL A 2 6.37 -4.53 17.03
C VAL A 2 5.36 -4.92 15.95
N ILE A 3 5.73 -5.90 15.12
CA ILE A 3 4.87 -6.44 14.07
C ILE A 3 4.58 -7.90 14.43
N GLY A 4 3.30 -8.23 14.51
CA GLY A 4 2.82 -9.59 14.72
C GLY A 4 2.50 -10.26 13.39
N ILE A 5 2.94 -11.51 13.24
CA ILE A 5 2.60 -12.38 12.11
C ILE A 5 2.11 -13.70 12.70
N ASP A 6 0.85 -14.03 12.40
CA ASP A 6 0.25 -15.31 12.77
C ASP A 6 -0.20 -16.03 11.50
N VAL A 7 0.46 -17.16 11.20
CA VAL A 7 0.18 -17.96 10.02
C VAL A 7 -1.11 -18.76 10.17
N LYS A 8 -1.44 -19.21 11.40
CA LYS A 8 -2.64 -20.02 11.65
C LYS A 8 -3.89 -19.14 11.50
N GLU A 9 -3.85 -17.95 12.08
CA GLU A 9 -4.93 -16.95 11.97
C GLU A 9 -4.91 -16.16 10.65
N ARG A 10 -3.87 -16.34 9.83
CA ARG A 10 -3.65 -15.61 8.56
C ARG A 10 -3.69 -14.09 8.76
N ARG A 11 -3.03 -13.62 9.81
CA ARG A 11 -3.09 -12.21 10.25
C ARG A 11 -1.70 -11.60 10.33
N ILE A 12 -1.60 -10.37 9.85
CA ILE A 12 -0.45 -9.49 10.07
C ILE A 12 -0.99 -8.21 10.73
N TRP A 13 -0.36 -7.75 11.80
CA TRP A 13 -0.73 -6.51 12.49
C TRP A 13 0.49 -5.80 13.06
N VAL A 14 0.32 -4.53 13.42
CA VAL A 14 1.32 -3.74 14.14
C VAL A 14 0.78 -3.45 15.53
N ASP A 15 1.64 -3.53 16.55
CA ASP A 15 1.28 -3.24 17.94
C ASP A 15 1.29 -1.73 18.19
N LEU A 16 0.25 -1.06 17.67
CA LEU A 16 -0.02 0.36 17.83
C LEU A 16 -1.51 0.54 18.14
N SER A 17 -1.84 1.54 18.96
CA SER A 17 -3.24 1.94 19.13
C SER A 17 -3.79 2.64 17.89
N ASP A 18 -5.10 2.58 17.69
CA ASP A 18 -5.78 3.24 16.58
C ASP A 18 -5.49 4.76 16.56
N SER A 19 -5.43 5.39 17.74
CA SER A 19 -5.12 6.82 17.88
C SER A 19 -3.73 7.18 17.34
N GLU A 20 -2.72 6.35 17.61
CA GLU A 20 -1.37 6.57 17.10
C GLU A 20 -1.28 6.29 15.60
N LEU A 21 -1.96 5.25 15.11
CA LEU A 21 -2.07 4.97 13.67
C LEU A 21 -2.70 6.14 12.92
N GLU A 22 -3.83 6.67 13.40
CA GLU A 22 -4.47 7.84 12.79
C GLU A 22 -3.58 9.08 12.81
N LYS A 23 -2.86 9.33 13.91
CA LYS A 23 -1.94 10.46 14.02
C LYS A 23 -0.81 10.35 13.01
N ARG A 24 -0.28 9.15 12.76
CA ARG A 24 0.73 8.90 11.73
C ARG A 24 0.14 9.07 10.33
N LEU A 25 -1.05 8.53 10.06
CA LEU A 25 -1.75 8.68 8.79
C LEU A 25 -2.01 10.15 8.44
N ARG A 26 -2.41 10.98 9.42
CA ARG A 26 -2.61 12.43 9.23
C ARG A 26 -1.34 13.16 8.80
N ARG A 27 -0.15 12.65 9.13
CA ARG A 27 1.15 13.25 8.78
C ARG A 27 1.77 12.63 7.53
N TRP A 28 1.30 11.46 7.11
CA TRP A 28 1.89 10.70 6.03
C TRP A 28 1.62 11.36 4.67
N LYS A 29 2.66 11.43 3.85
CA LYS A 29 2.57 11.84 2.44
C LYS A 29 3.39 10.85 1.60
N PRO A 30 2.86 10.38 0.46
CA PRO A 30 3.62 9.50 -0.41
C PRO A 30 4.82 10.23 -1.00
N GLU A 31 5.95 9.53 -1.09
CA GLU A 31 7.14 10.04 -1.78
C GLU A 31 6.88 10.15 -3.29
N LYS A 32 7.36 11.24 -3.90
CA LYS A 32 7.28 11.42 -5.35
C LYS A 32 8.34 10.56 -6.03
N LYS A 33 7.92 9.47 -6.69
CA LYS A 33 8.80 8.65 -7.54
C LYS A 33 8.89 9.25 -8.94
N HIS A 34 10.10 9.52 -9.41
CA HIS A 34 10.35 9.93 -10.79
C HIS A 34 10.46 8.70 -11.69
N LEU A 35 9.31 8.18 -12.13
CA LEU A 35 9.23 7.00 -12.99
C LEU A 35 9.09 7.42 -14.46
N THR A 36 9.70 6.65 -15.36
CA THR A 36 9.59 6.82 -16.81
C THR A 36 9.26 5.49 -17.50
N GLY A 37 8.89 5.56 -18.78
CA GLY A 37 8.64 4.38 -19.63
C GLY A 37 7.58 3.43 -19.05
N VAL A 38 7.87 2.13 -19.11
CA VAL A 38 6.94 1.07 -18.70
C VAL A 38 6.57 1.16 -17.22
N LEU A 39 7.49 1.59 -16.35
CA LEU A 39 7.22 1.70 -14.90
C LEU A 39 6.26 2.85 -14.58
N ALA A 40 6.36 3.98 -15.30
CA ALA A 40 5.40 5.06 -15.19
C ALA A 40 3.99 4.61 -15.61
N ARG A 41 3.91 3.83 -16.69
CA ARG A 41 2.64 3.24 -17.15
C ARG A 41 2.07 2.27 -16.13
N TYR A 42 2.91 1.38 -15.58
CA TYR A 42 2.48 0.39 -14.59
C TYR A 42 1.93 1.07 -13.33
N ALA A 43 2.71 1.99 -12.73
CA ALA A 43 2.31 2.69 -11.51
C ALA A 43 1.01 3.52 -11.67
N LYS A 44 0.69 3.95 -12.89
CA LYS A 44 -0.51 4.74 -13.19
C LYS A 44 -1.75 3.88 -13.46
N LEU A 45 -1.60 2.73 -14.13
CA LEU A 45 -2.73 1.99 -14.70
C LEU A 45 -3.09 0.70 -13.97
N PHE A 46 -2.18 0.17 -13.15
CA PHE A 46 -2.39 -1.13 -12.51
C PHE A 46 -3.05 -0.96 -11.15
N SER A 47 -4.01 -1.84 -10.87
CA SER A 47 -4.77 -1.86 -9.63
C SER A 47 -4.03 -2.58 -8.49
N SER A 48 -4.63 -2.65 -7.29
CA SER A 48 -3.99 -3.32 -6.15
C SER A 48 -3.82 -4.82 -6.37
N ALA A 49 -2.80 -5.41 -5.74
CA ALA A 49 -2.56 -6.85 -5.81
C ALA A 49 -3.74 -7.69 -5.29
N SER A 50 -4.49 -7.17 -4.31
CA SER A 50 -5.69 -7.83 -3.76
C SER A 50 -6.81 -8.03 -4.78
N ILE A 51 -6.84 -7.23 -5.86
CA ILE A 51 -7.79 -7.37 -6.96
C ILE A 51 -7.10 -7.84 -8.26
N GLY A 52 -5.92 -8.45 -8.13
CA GLY A 52 -5.22 -9.10 -9.24
C GLY A 52 -4.26 -8.20 -10.04
N ALA A 53 -4.03 -6.95 -9.62
CA ALA A 53 -3.16 -6.01 -10.33
C ALA A 53 -3.49 -5.92 -11.83
N ILE A 54 -4.77 -5.80 -12.17
CA ILE A 54 -5.22 -5.66 -13.55
C ILE A 54 -4.97 -4.24 -14.07
N SER A 55 -4.71 -4.09 -15.36
CA SER A 55 -4.50 -2.79 -16.00
C SER A 55 -5.82 -2.16 -16.44
N HIS A 56 -6.01 -0.86 -16.17
CA HIS A 56 -7.15 -0.06 -16.64
C HIS A 56 -6.69 0.97 -17.69
N PRO A 57 -6.49 0.59 -18.96
CA PRO A 57 -6.17 1.56 -20.01
C PRO A 57 -7.36 2.53 -20.20
N PRO A 58 -7.10 3.82 -20.47
CA PRO A 58 -8.16 4.73 -20.85
C PRO A 58 -8.80 4.24 -22.15
N THR A 59 -10.12 4.09 -22.13
CA THR A 59 -10.96 3.89 -23.33
C THR A 59 -10.93 5.11 -24.24
#